data_AF-A0A959NII7-F1
#
_entry.id   AF-A0A959NII7-F1
#
_cell.length_a   1.000
_cell.length_b   1.000
_cell.length_c   1.000
_cell.angle_alpha   90.00
_cell.angle_beta   90.00
_cell.angle_gamma   90.00
#
_symmetry.space_group_name_H-M   'P 1'
#
loop_
_entity.id
_entity.type
_entity.pdbx_description
1 polymer ?
#
loop_
_entity_poly.entity_id
_entity_poly.type
_entity_poly.pdbx_seq_one_letter_code
_entity_poly.pdbx_strand_id
1 'polypeptide(L)' 'MELAFACGDIDYSQINRIELGKVNFTISYLSLIATVLEISPEDILK' A
#
# COMPACT_ATOMS: atom_id res chain seq x y z
N MET A 1 2.79 9.47 2.94
CA MET A 1 3.09 10.36 1.79
C MET A 1 4.25 9.83 0.93
N GLU A 2 5.27 9.17 1.49
CA GLU A 2 6.34 8.54 0.69
C GLU A 2 5.88 7.26 -0.03
N LEU A 3 4.98 6.47 0.57
CA LEU A 3 4.48 5.20 -0.01
C LEU A 3 3.66 5.41 -1.30
N ALA A 4 2.77 6.40 -1.32
CA ALA A 4 1.96 6.70 -2.50
C ALA A 4 2.79 7.17 -3.69
N PHE A 5 3.91 7.86 -3.42
CA PHE A 5 4.87 8.26 -4.45
C PHE A 5 5.69 7.06 -4.95
N ALA A 6 6.14 6.19 -4.05
CA ALA A 6 6.91 4.99 -4.40
C ALA A 6 6.09 3.92 -5.16
N CYS A 7 4.77 3.90 -4.99
CA CYS A 7 3.87 2.99 -5.71
C CYS A 7 3.55 3.41 -7.16
N GLY A 8 4.24 4.42 -7.70
CA GLY A 8 4.28 4.68 -9.15
C GLY A 8 3.01 5.30 -9.73
N ASP A 9 2.39 6.25 -9.01
CA ASP A 9 1.21 7.01 -9.51
C ASP A 9 -0.07 6.17 -9.71
N ILE A 10 -0.07 4.92 -9.21
CA ILE A 10 -1.28 4.10 -9.09
C ILE A 10 -2.15 4.72 -7.99
N ASP A 11 -3.01 5.62 -8.42
CA ASP A 11 -4.14 6.18 -7.68
C ASP A 11 -3.76 6.61 -6.26
N TYR A 12 -3.01 7.71 -6.17
CA TYR A 12 -2.61 8.40 -4.92
C TYR A 12 -3.76 8.48 -3.91
N SER A 13 -5.01 8.65 -4.39
CA SER A 13 -6.19 8.73 -3.55
C SER A 13 -6.48 7.44 -2.78
N GLN A 14 -6.21 6.29 -3.38
CA GLN A 14 -6.43 4.97 -2.80
C GLN A 14 -5.33 4.64 -1.78
N ILE A 15 -4.07 4.87 -2.13
CA ILE A 15 -2.96 4.59 -1.21
C ILE A 15 -2.99 5.53 0.01
N ASN A 16 -3.31 6.81 -0.18
CA ASN A 16 -3.49 7.74 0.94
C ASN A 16 -4.66 7.31 1.85
N ARG A 17 -5.73 6.73 1.29
CA ARG A 17 -6.82 6.15 2.10
C ARG A 17 -6.38 4.90 2.86
N ILE A 18 -5.47 4.10 2.30
CA ILE A 18 -4.85 2.96 2.99
C ILE A 18 -3.95 3.44 4.13
N GLU A 19 -3.07 4.41 3.88
CA GLU A 19 -2.23 5.04 4.93
C GLU A 19 -3.08 5.61 6.08
N LEU A 20 -4.27 6.15 5.77
CA LEU A 20 -5.20 6.69 6.76
C LEU A 20 -6.13 5.64 7.42
N GLY A 21 -5.99 4.35 7.07
CA GLY A 21 -6.81 3.26 7.62
C GLY A 21 -8.29 3.30 7.21
N LYS A 22 -8.63 3.99 6.10
CA LYS A 22 -10.02 4.27 5.69
C LYS A 22 -10.60 3.26 4.69
N VAL A 23 -9.78 2.41 4.08
CA VAL A 23 -10.24 1.44 3.06
C VAL A 23 -9.58 0.07 3.27
N ASN A 24 -10.40 -0.99 3.28
CA ASN A 24 -9.92 -2.36 3.10
C ASN A 24 -9.39 -2.49 1.67
N PHE A 25 -8.08 -2.66 1.53
CA PHE A 25 -7.43 -2.72 0.23
C PHE A 25 -7.46 -4.13 -0.37
N THR A 26 -7.36 -4.19 -1.70
CA THR A 26 -7.30 -5.46 -2.43
C THR A 26 -5.90 -6.08 -2.33
N ILE A 27 -5.80 -7.40 -2.54
CA ILE A 27 -4.53 -8.15 -2.52
C ILE A 27 -3.49 -7.54 -3.46
N SER A 28 -3.91 -6.93 -4.57
CA SER A 28 -3.02 -6.22 -5.50
C SER A 28 -2.24 -5.07 -4.82
N TYR A 29 -2.87 -4.33 -3.92
CA TYR A 29 -2.20 -3.27 -3.15
C TYR A 29 -1.32 -3.83 -2.03
N LEU A 30 -1.71 -4.95 -1.40
CA LEU A 30 -0.87 -5.64 -0.43
C LEU A 30 0.49 -6.00 -1.03
N SER A 31 0.49 -6.64 -2.21
CA SER A 31 1.72 -7.01 -2.91
C SER A 31 2.54 -5.79 -3.34
N LEU A 32 1.89 -4.72 -3.78
CA LEU A 32 2.57 -3.48 -4.19
C LEU A 32 3.26 -2.81 -2.99
N ILE A 33 2.53 -2.66 -1.88
CA ILE A 33 3.05 -2.07 -0.63
C ILE A 33 4.19 -2.92 -0.07
N ALA A 34 4.02 -4.25 -0.05
CA ALA A 34 5.06 -5.18 0.41
C ALA A 34 6.35 -5.08 -0.43
N THR A 35 6.20 -4.95 -1.75
CA THR A 35 7.33 -4.78 -2.68
C THR A 35 8.07 -3.46 -2.41
N VAL A 36 7.33 -2.37 -2.21
CA VAL A 36 7.91 -1.04 -1.92
C VAL A 36 8.59 -0.99 -0.56
N LEU A 37 8.03 -1.68 0.43
CA LEU A 37 8.58 -1.73 1.78
C LEU A 37 9.66 -2.80 1.95
N GLU A 38 9.95 -3.60 0.91
CA GLU A 38 10.89 -4.73 0.95
C GLU A 38 10.59 -5.73 2.09
N ILE A 39 9.31 -5.93 2.41
CA ILE A 39 8.84 -6.88 3.43
C ILE A 39 7.93 -7.94 2.82
N SER A 40 7.63 -9.00 3.59
CA SER A 40 6.65 -9.98 3.15
C SER A 40 5.23 -9.41 3.26
N PRO A 41 4.31 -9.70 2.32
CA PRO A 41 2.91 -9.25 2.41
C PRO A 41 2.22 -9.70 3.70
N GLU A 42 2.63 -10.83 4.27
CA GLU A 42 2.14 -11.37 5.55
C GLU A 42 2.49 -10.47 6.74
N ASP A 43 3.58 -9.70 6.67
CA ASP A 43 4.01 -8.79 7.73
C ASP A 43 3.14 -7.52 7.78
N ILE A 44 2.40 -7.22 6.71
CA ILE A 44 1.42 -6.11 6.65
C ILE A 44 0.10 -6.51 7.31
N LEU A 45 -0.23 -7.81 7.35
CA LEU A 45 -1.49 -8.33 7.89
C LEU A 45 -1.45 -8.64 9.39
N LYS A 46 -0.27 -8.51 10.03
CA LYS A 46 -0.08 -8.69 11.48
C LYS A 46 -0.39 -7.42 12.26
#